data_AF-A0A956AB21-F1
#
_entry.id   AF-A0A956AB21-F1
#
_cell.length_a   1.000
_cell.length_b   1.000
_cell.length_c   1.000
_cell.angle_alpha   90.00
_cell.angle_beta   90.00
_cell.angle_gamma   90.00
#
_symmetry.space_group_name_H-M   'P 1'
#
loop_
_entity.id
_entity.type
_entity.pdbx_description
1 polymer ?
#
loop_
_entity_poly.entity_id
_entity_poly.type
_entity_poly.pdbx_seq_one_letter_code
_entity_poly.pdbx_strand_id
1 'polypeptide(L)'
;MRGTARLHRVALLSAALMVGVWLTMIAGCGGTSSKGDAQLTQDTGIGGDATNGDTTNGSDLTSEDGAGNDLTSEDGVTPGDTSGEDGVSPTDTSGEDTVAPVDTTPADTNPGDTSVQPDTGGPLSCTDPSPCGGYACNLTGGSPGVCRTQCFFEAHCATGFTCDADNACVPLVSCSDSAACNGYACNQQQGVCLVSCDGPGDCADGYACGQDNKCFQTTPCSDPAPCGGYSCNTDQSVCHVNCSLQVPCANGYTCTLGGTCIPVVTCTAESNNCGTFACNTTTGSCRILCLSHDHCADGNICQQGSCVPGTRCTTDDECSGYDCNNGACRTSCTQNAHCAAGNACNPQDQCVTATACTQNDQCTAFECDTGGNPDRNVCRLRCGSDADCQANLGYRCDPAQTCVLAAECTNETAATTCNGFTCNDGRCRVRCAGNQHCLDGFHCDQATDSCIAN
;
A
#
# COMPACT_ATOMS: atom_id res chain seq x y z
N MET A 1 -50.55 -38.51 -19.81
CA MET A 1 -50.29 -39.87 -19.28
C MET A 1 -49.00 -40.39 -19.91
N ARG A 2 -48.02 -40.80 -19.07
CA ARG A 2 -46.86 -41.70 -19.32
C ARG A 2 -45.99 -41.43 -20.58
N GLY A 3 -44.67 -41.29 -20.53
CA GLY A 3 -43.66 -41.52 -19.49
C GLY A 3 -42.34 -41.97 -20.15
N THR A 4 -41.22 -41.72 -19.46
CA THR A 4 -39.92 -42.41 -19.53
C THR A 4 -39.11 -42.33 -20.83
N ALA A 5 -37.79 -42.36 -20.89
CA ALA A 5 -36.66 -42.24 -19.97
C ALA A 5 -35.41 -42.29 -20.89
N ARG A 6 -34.33 -41.55 -20.60
CA ARG A 6 -33.01 -41.88 -21.17
C ARG A 6 -31.90 -41.73 -20.13
N LEU A 7 -31.23 -42.86 -19.94
CA LEU A 7 -29.92 -43.06 -19.32
C LEU A 7 -28.89 -42.07 -19.85
N HIS A 8 -27.92 -41.66 -19.02
CA HIS A 8 -26.50 -41.97 -19.25
C HIS A 8 -25.69 -41.87 -17.94
N ARG A 9 -24.78 -42.83 -17.79
CA ARG A 9 -23.84 -43.02 -16.69
C ARG A 9 -22.60 -42.13 -16.85
N VAL A 10 -22.20 -41.49 -15.75
CA VAL A 10 -20.90 -41.63 -15.04
C VAL A 10 -19.65 -41.81 -15.91
N ALA A 11 -18.76 -40.82 -15.84
CA ALA A 11 -17.32 -40.98 -16.05
C ALA A 11 -16.57 -40.36 -14.87
N LEU A 12 -15.86 -41.21 -14.14
CA LEU A 12 -14.82 -40.89 -13.16
C LEU A 12 -13.55 -40.44 -13.88
N LEU A 13 -12.85 -39.44 -13.36
CA LEU A 13 -11.40 -39.34 -13.53
C LEU A 13 -10.77 -38.58 -12.34
N SER A 14 -9.84 -39.29 -11.73
CA SER A 14 -9.04 -38.98 -10.56
C SER A 14 -7.88 -38.03 -10.88
N ALA A 15 -7.45 -37.20 -9.93
CA ALA A 15 -6.06 -36.78 -9.82
C ALA A 15 -5.70 -36.54 -8.34
N ALA A 16 -4.64 -37.19 -7.91
CA ALA A 16 -4.23 -37.39 -6.53
C ALA A 16 -3.21 -36.34 -6.06
N LEU A 17 -3.18 -36.22 -4.74
CA LEU A 17 -2.30 -35.43 -3.88
C LEU A 17 -0.80 -35.65 -4.13
N MET A 18 -0.04 -34.56 -4.06
CA MET A 18 1.38 -34.54 -3.70
C MET A 18 1.55 -33.49 -2.60
N VAL A 19 1.72 -33.95 -1.35
CA VAL A 19 2.14 -33.13 -0.21
C VAL A 19 3.60 -33.45 0.06
N GLY A 20 4.46 -32.47 -0.17
CA GLY A 20 5.90 -32.52 0.15
C GLY A 20 6.21 -31.52 1.25
N VAL A 21 6.59 -32.07 2.39
CA VAL A 21 6.95 -31.45 3.68
C VAL A 21 8.09 -30.43 3.55
N TRP A 22 7.94 -29.26 4.16
CA TRP A 22 9.04 -28.39 4.59
C TRP A 22 8.87 -28.08 6.09
N LEU A 23 9.90 -28.37 6.88
CA LEU A 23 9.98 -27.98 8.29
C LEU A 23 11.28 -27.19 8.54
N THR A 24 11.10 -25.99 9.09
CA THR A 24 11.94 -25.25 10.06
C THR A 24 13.39 -24.92 9.73
N MET A 25 13.73 -23.62 9.74
CA MET A 25 14.39 -22.93 10.87
C MET A 25 14.58 -21.43 10.51
N ILE A 26 14.16 -20.52 11.39
CA ILE A 26 14.92 -19.34 11.88
C ILE A 26 14.12 -18.73 13.03
N ALA A 27 14.76 -18.72 14.20
CA ALA A 27 14.36 -18.01 15.39
C ALA A 27 14.96 -16.60 15.39
N GLY A 28 14.29 -15.64 16.05
CA GLY A 28 14.93 -14.36 16.42
C GLY A 28 13.95 -13.20 16.58
N CYS A 29 13.30 -13.13 17.75
CA CYS A 29 12.51 -11.98 18.18
C CYS A 29 13.39 -10.83 18.70
N GLY A 30 12.86 -9.61 18.57
CA GLY A 30 13.17 -8.40 19.33
C GLY A 30 12.63 -7.18 18.58
N GLY A 31 11.57 -6.47 18.95
CA GLY A 31 10.87 -6.34 20.21
C GLY A 31 11.21 -4.99 20.84
N THR A 32 10.42 -3.94 20.57
CA THR A 32 10.14 -2.85 21.53
C THR A 32 8.82 -2.14 21.17
N SER A 33 7.92 -2.15 22.14
CA SER A 33 6.63 -1.44 22.20
C SER A 33 6.79 0.06 22.40
N SER A 34 5.84 0.85 21.87
CA SER A 34 5.54 2.21 22.32
C SER A 34 4.16 2.23 22.99
N LYS A 35 4.15 2.52 24.30
CA LYS A 35 2.97 2.84 25.12
C LYS A 35 2.56 4.29 24.90
N GLY A 36 1.26 4.58 24.93
CA GLY A 36 0.73 5.93 24.94
C GLY A 36 -0.78 5.97 25.10
N ASP A 37 -1.31 5.49 26.23
CA ASP A 37 -2.70 5.71 26.63
C ASP A 37 -2.82 7.07 27.34
N ALA A 38 -3.65 7.96 26.79
CA ALA A 38 -4.17 9.13 27.49
C ALA A 38 -5.68 8.92 27.68
N GLN A 39 -6.09 8.64 28.92
CA GLN A 39 -7.50 8.64 29.32
C GLN A 39 -8.01 10.07 29.44
N LEU A 40 -9.09 10.38 28.71
CA LEU A 40 -9.94 11.55 28.96
C LEU A 40 -11.05 11.15 29.94
N THR A 41 -11.04 11.75 31.13
CA THR A 41 -12.15 11.71 32.08
C THR A 41 -13.30 12.58 31.56
N GLN A 42 -14.49 11.99 31.41
CA GLN A 42 -15.76 12.69 31.25
C GLN A 42 -16.17 13.33 32.58
N ASP A 43 -16.49 14.62 32.54
CA ASP A 43 -17.20 15.30 33.63
C ASP A 43 -18.59 15.72 33.13
N THR A 44 -19.60 15.40 33.92
CA THR A 44 -21.01 15.59 33.63
C THR A 44 -21.54 16.83 34.32
N GLY A 45 -22.20 17.71 33.56
CA GLY A 45 -23.52 18.20 33.96
C GLY A 45 -23.74 19.71 34.14
N ILE A 46 -24.84 20.16 33.49
CA ILE A 46 -25.81 21.21 33.89
C ILE A 46 -25.25 22.65 33.84
N GLY A 47 -25.77 23.64 33.10
CA GLY A 47 -27.11 23.95 32.60
C GLY A 47 -27.44 25.39 33.05
N GLY A 48 -27.83 26.29 32.12
CA GLY A 48 -28.41 27.59 32.50
C GLY A 48 -28.06 28.81 31.64
N ASP A 49 -28.96 29.10 30.70
CA ASP A 49 -29.58 30.41 30.40
C ASP A 49 -28.79 31.66 29.92
N ALA A 50 -29.52 32.44 29.13
CA ALA A 50 -29.12 33.50 28.20
C ALA A 50 -28.60 34.82 28.82
N THR A 51 -27.81 35.59 28.05
CA THR A 51 -28.18 36.92 27.49
C THR A 51 -26.99 37.69 26.87
N ASN A 52 -27.28 38.37 25.74
CA ASN A 52 -26.71 39.59 25.14
C ASN A 52 -25.35 40.16 25.57
N GLY A 53 -24.54 40.60 24.59
CA GLY A 53 -23.54 41.63 24.83
C GLY A 53 -22.51 41.84 23.72
N ASP A 54 -22.84 42.72 22.80
CA ASP A 54 -22.00 43.35 21.77
C ASP A 54 -20.74 44.05 22.36
N THR A 55 -19.57 43.96 21.71
CA THR A 55 -18.68 45.12 21.38
C THR A 55 -17.31 44.73 20.83
N THR A 56 -16.88 45.57 19.90
CA THR A 56 -15.68 45.69 19.07
C THR A 56 -14.38 46.09 19.79
N ASN A 57 -13.23 45.62 19.27
CA ASN A 57 -11.95 46.31 19.00
C ASN A 57 -10.82 45.26 18.95
N GLY A 58 -9.88 45.21 18.00
CA GLY A 58 -9.26 46.30 17.24
C GLY A 58 -7.92 46.69 17.89
N SER A 59 -6.84 46.62 17.11
CA SER A 59 -5.43 47.01 17.38
C SER A 59 -4.51 45.87 17.86
N ASP A 60 -3.57 45.36 17.07
CA ASP A 60 -2.41 45.98 16.39
C ASP A 60 -1.28 46.31 17.39
N LEU A 61 -0.21 45.50 17.38
CA LEU A 61 1.14 45.88 17.80
C LEU A 61 2.20 45.11 17.00
N THR A 62 2.94 45.91 16.26
CA THR A 62 4.20 45.68 15.53
C THR A 62 5.40 45.43 16.46
N SER A 63 6.54 45.17 15.81
CA SER A 63 7.94 45.42 16.23
C SER A 63 8.53 44.42 17.26
N GLU A 64 9.78 43.97 17.19
CA GLU A 64 11.00 44.50 16.56
C GLU A 64 12.11 43.43 16.58
N ASP A 65 12.96 43.45 15.56
CA ASP A 65 14.43 43.27 15.52
C ASP A 65 15.18 42.13 16.24
N GLY A 66 16.16 41.56 15.51
CA GLY A 66 17.51 41.42 16.07
C GLY A 66 18.40 40.26 15.57
N ALA A 67 19.34 40.59 14.67
CA ALA A 67 20.71 40.04 14.49
C ALA A 67 20.84 38.51 14.19
N GLY A 68 21.52 38.08 13.11
CA GLY A 68 22.79 38.54 12.57
C GLY A 68 23.92 37.69 13.15
N ASN A 69 24.55 36.84 12.34
CA ASN A 69 25.97 36.46 12.48
C ASN A 69 26.51 35.84 11.18
N ASP A 70 27.42 36.60 10.62
CA ASP A 70 28.36 36.35 9.54
C ASP A 70 29.58 35.59 10.10
N LEU A 71 30.01 34.51 9.44
CA LEU A 71 31.34 33.93 9.64
C LEU A 71 31.92 33.50 8.29
N THR A 72 32.96 34.25 7.94
CA THR A 72 33.85 34.13 6.79
C THR A 72 34.83 32.94 6.89
N SER A 73 35.11 32.35 5.72
CA SER A 73 36.41 31.88 5.18
C SER A 73 37.46 31.21 6.09
N GLU A 74 38.06 30.10 5.64
CA GLU A 74 39.52 29.99 5.43
C GLU A 74 39.88 28.91 4.37
N ASP A 75 40.91 29.23 3.61
CA ASP A 75 41.54 28.51 2.49
C ASP A 75 42.33 27.25 2.90
N GLY A 76 42.60 26.38 1.92
CA GLY A 76 43.53 25.26 2.07
C GLY A 76 43.99 24.67 0.74
N VAL A 77 44.90 25.34 0.04
CA VAL A 77 45.62 24.86 -1.15
C VAL A 77 46.82 24.01 -0.74
N THR A 78 47.03 22.84 -1.37
CA THR A 78 48.37 22.27 -1.63
C THR A 78 48.38 21.52 -2.98
N PRO A 79 49.38 21.73 -3.86
CA PRO A 79 49.56 20.94 -5.08
C PRO A 79 50.65 19.88 -4.91
N GLY A 80 50.40 18.68 -5.42
CA GLY A 80 51.38 17.60 -5.53
C GLY A 80 51.66 17.27 -6.98
N ASP A 81 52.82 17.70 -7.47
CA ASP A 81 53.47 17.19 -8.67
C ASP A 81 53.80 15.70 -8.51
N THR A 82 53.71 14.93 -9.60
CA THR A 82 54.81 14.02 -10.00
C THR A 82 54.69 13.63 -11.47
N SER A 83 55.80 13.87 -12.15
CA SER A 83 56.19 13.58 -13.52
C SER A 83 56.57 12.11 -13.78
N GLY A 84 56.54 11.72 -15.06
CA GLY A 84 57.25 10.56 -15.64
C GLY A 84 56.28 9.58 -16.29
N GLU A 85 56.49 9.02 -17.49
CA GLU A 85 57.70 8.86 -18.30
C GLU A 85 57.31 8.65 -19.79
N ASP A 86 58.34 8.75 -20.62
CA ASP A 86 58.49 8.41 -22.05
C ASP A 86 57.81 7.07 -22.43
N GLY A 87 57.43 6.73 -23.67
CA GLY A 87 57.83 7.14 -25.01
C GLY A 87 57.56 5.96 -25.96
N VAL A 88 57.97 6.11 -27.22
CA VAL A 88 58.11 5.07 -28.28
C VAL A 88 56.89 4.83 -29.19
N SER A 89 56.94 5.52 -30.34
CA SER A 89 56.54 4.99 -31.65
C SER A 89 57.64 4.01 -32.13
N PRO A 90 57.36 2.96 -32.95
CA PRO A 90 57.40 3.20 -34.40
C PRO A 90 56.57 2.26 -35.31
N THR A 91 56.56 2.66 -36.58
CA THR A 91 56.56 1.87 -37.84
C THR A 91 55.26 1.38 -38.49
N ASP A 92 55.03 2.00 -39.65
CA ASP A 92 54.39 1.50 -40.87
C ASP A 92 54.58 0.01 -41.16
N THR A 93 53.53 -0.62 -41.70
CA THR A 93 53.69 -1.55 -42.82
C THR A 93 52.44 -1.58 -43.69
N SER A 94 52.66 -1.24 -44.96
CA SER A 94 51.78 -1.42 -46.12
C SER A 94 51.39 -2.88 -46.36
N GLY A 95 50.16 -3.13 -46.80
CA GLY A 95 49.71 -4.40 -47.36
C GLY A 95 48.45 -4.23 -48.21
N GLU A 96 48.60 -4.48 -49.52
CA GLU A 96 47.63 -4.36 -50.61
C GLU A 96 46.46 -5.36 -50.56
N ASP A 97 45.35 -4.92 -51.17
CA ASP A 97 44.35 -5.63 -51.97
C ASP A 97 43.79 -7.01 -51.53
N THR A 98 42.46 -7.06 -51.37
CA THR A 98 41.62 -7.87 -52.27
C THR A 98 40.16 -7.37 -52.25
N VAL A 99 39.64 -7.13 -53.45
CA VAL A 99 38.29 -6.66 -53.76
C VAL A 99 37.36 -7.83 -54.08
N ALA A 100 36.09 -7.66 -53.70
CA ALA A 100 34.83 -8.13 -54.33
C ALA A 100 33.97 -9.15 -53.53
N PRO A 101 32.64 -9.19 -53.73
CA PRO A 101 31.77 -8.24 -54.43
C PRO A 101 30.61 -7.68 -53.58
N VAL A 102 30.17 -6.52 -54.04
CA VAL A 102 28.92 -5.84 -53.75
C VAL A 102 27.73 -6.73 -54.15
N ASP A 103 26.81 -6.96 -53.22
CA ASP A 103 25.44 -7.42 -53.54
C ASP A 103 24.49 -6.23 -53.33
N THR A 104 24.06 -5.65 -54.45
CA THR A 104 23.06 -4.60 -54.52
C THR A 104 21.72 -5.21 -54.84
N THR A 105 20.79 -5.15 -53.88
CA THR A 105 19.36 -5.11 -54.17
C THR A 105 18.72 -3.87 -53.52
N PRO A 106 17.73 -3.25 -54.18
CA PRO A 106 17.52 -1.80 -54.12
C PRO A 106 16.70 -1.36 -52.90
N ALA A 107 17.06 -0.19 -52.38
CA ALA A 107 16.25 0.59 -51.46
C ALA A 107 14.93 1.00 -52.11
N ASP A 108 13.83 0.71 -51.42
CA ASP A 108 12.50 1.25 -51.69
C ASP A 108 12.47 2.69 -51.16
N THR A 109 12.71 3.66 -52.03
CA THR A 109 12.62 5.08 -51.68
C THR A 109 11.15 5.50 -51.71
N ASN A 110 10.52 5.55 -50.54
CA ASN A 110 9.29 6.28 -50.34
C ASN A 110 9.57 7.53 -49.46
N PRO A 111 9.69 8.74 -50.04
CA PRO A 111 9.95 9.96 -49.30
C PRO A 111 8.62 10.50 -48.75
N GLY A 112 8.24 10.05 -47.56
CA GLY A 112 6.99 10.51 -46.94
C GLY A 112 6.75 10.15 -45.48
N ASP A 113 7.61 9.37 -44.84
CA ASP A 113 7.40 8.95 -43.45
C ASP A 113 8.60 9.31 -42.58
N THR A 114 8.50 10.43 -41.87
CA THR A 114 9.46 10.86 -40.83
C THR A 114 8.99 10.48 -39.43
N SER A 115 8.14 9.45 -39.29
CA SER A 115 7.84 8.88 -37.99
C SER A 115 8.60 7.56 -37.79
N VAL A 116 9.85 7.68 -37.33
CA VAL A 116 10.55 6.52 -36.76
C VAL A 116 9.89 6.25 -35.41
N GLN A 117 8.86 5.41 -35.39
CA GLN A 117 8.46 4.74 -34.16
C GLN A 117 9.60 3.83 -33.71
N PRO A 118 9.95 3.78 -32.41
CA PRO A 118 10.86 2.77 -31.91
C PRO A 118 10.19 1.40 -32.06
N ASP A 119 10.80 0.56 -32.89
CA ASP A 119 10.38 -0.82 -33.14
C ASP A 119 10.28 -1.58 -31.81
N THR A 120 9.06 -2.02 -31.48
CA THR A 120 8.80 -2.83 -30.29
C THR A 120 8.80 -4.31 -30.66
N GLY A 121 9.98 -4.92 -30.60
CA GLY A 121 10.13 -6.25 -30.00
C GLY A 121 10.12 -7.49 -30.92
N GLY A 122 11.21 -7.69 -31.66
CA GLY A 122 11.84 -9.02 -31.75
C GLY A 122 13.12 -9.03 -30.89
N PRO A 123 13.60 -10.17 -30.36
CA PRO A 123 14.88 -10.19 -29.66
C PRO A 123 15.99 -9.87 -30.67
N LEU A 124 16.47 -8.62 -30.64
CA LEU A 124 17.59 -8.17 -31.46
C LEU A 124 18.80 -9.01 -31.06
N SER A 125 19.19 -9.91 -31.97
CA SER A 125 20.43 -10.66 -31.82
C SER A 125 21.60 -9.70 -31.96
N CYS A 126 22.55 -9.77 -31.04
CA CYS A 126 23.67 -8.84 -30.97
C CYS A 126 24.99 -9.58 -30.76
N THR A 127 26.06 -9.06 -31.34
CA THR A 127 27.45 -9.48 -31.07
C THR A 127 28.24 -8.40 -30.32
N ASP A 128 27.67 -7.19 -30.29
CA ASP A 128 28.16 -6.01 -29.58
C ASP A 128 26.94 -5.14 -29.19
N PRO A 129 27.10 -4.07 -28.39
CA PRO A 129 25.98 -3.24 -27.93
C PRO A 129 25.39 -2.28 -28.97
N SER A 130 26.04 -2.09 -30.13
CA SER A 130 25.64 -1.07 -31.12
C SER A 130 24.21 -1.25 -31.67
N PRO A 131 23.71 -2.46 -32.00
CA PRO A 131 22.33 -2.65 -32.47
C PRO A 131 21.29 -2.57 -31.35
N CYS A 132 21.70 -2.45 -30.09
CA CYS A 132 20.81 -2.58 -28.93
C CYS A 132 20.19 -1.26 -28.46
N GLY A 133 20.27 -0.18 -29.24
CA GLY A 133 19.57 1.07 -28.92
C GLY A 133 19.91 1.66 -27.55
N GLY A 134 21.15 1.47 -27.09
CA GLY A 134 21.63 1.95 -25.78
C GLY A 134 21.70 0.90 -24.68
N TYR A 135 21.14 -0.30 -24.89
CA TYR A 135 21.23 -1.41 -23.94
C TYR A 135 22.49 -2.26 -24.15
N ALA A 136 23.00 -2.90 -23.09
CA ALA A 136 24.11 -3.83 -23.21
C ALA A 136 23.68 -5.12 -23.94
N CYS A 137 24.57 -5.63 -24.79
CA CYS A 137 24.42 -6.96 -25.38
C CYS A 137 24.79 -8.03 -24.34
N ASN A 138 23.90 -9.00 -24.08
CA ASN A 138 24.21 -10.07 -23.16
C ASN A 138 25.16 -11.09 -23.81
N LEU A 139 26.46 -10.98 -23.53
CA LEU A 139 27.48 -11.87 -24.11
C LEU A 139 27.75 -13.12 -23.26
N THR A 140 27.25 -13.18 -22.02
CA THR A 140 27.54 -14.25 -21.05
C THR A 140 26.29 -14.62 -20.23
N GLY A 141 25.84 -15.88 -20.30
CA GLY A 141 24.68 -16.37 -19.53
C GLY A 141 23.76 -17.29 -20.32
N GLY A 142 22.51 -17.47 -19.85
CA GLY A 142 21.53 -18.41 -20.41
C GLY A 142 20.92 -18.02 -21.76
N SER A 143 21.21 -16.83 -22.29
CA SER A 143 20.78 -16.35 -23.60
C SER A 143 21.83 -15.40 -24.20
N PRO A 144 22.98 -15.92 -24.64
CA PRO A 144 24.05 -15.11 -25.22
C PRO A 144 23.63 -14.55 -26.58
N GLY A 145 24.05 -13.33 -26.86
CA GLY A 145 23.81 -12.61 -28.10
C GLY A 145 22.41 -12.01 -28.23
N VAL A 146 21.79 -11.60 -27.13
CA VAL A 146 20.49 -10.89 -27.13
C VAL A 146 20.63 -9.56 -26.41
N CYS A 147 20.10 -8.49 -27.00
CA CYS A 147 20.05 -7.17 -26.38
C CYS A 147 19.20 -7.20 -25.11
N ARG A 148 19.65 -6.49 -24.07
CA ARG A 148 18.77 -6.18 -22.93
C ARG A 148 17.67 -5.22 -23.39
N THR A 149 16.53 -5.26 -22.69
CA THR A 149 15.38 -4.38 -22.94
C THR A 149 15.03 -3.53 -21.73
N GLN A 150 15.74 -3.74 -20.62
CA GLN A 150 15.60 -3.00 -19.36
C GLN A 150 16.94 -3.04 -18.62
N CYS A 151 17.20 -2.02 -17.83
CA CYS A 151 18.37 -1.92 -16.98
C CYS A 151 17.97 -2.00 -15.50
N PHE A 152 18.96 -2.28 -14.65
CA PHE A 152 18.80 -2.31 -13.18
C PHE A 152 20.04 -1.70 -12.51
N PHE A 153 21.17 -1.71 -13.23
CA PHE A 153 22.44 -1.11 -12.88
C PHE A 153 23.09 -0.61 -14.17
N GLU A 154 24.05 0.30 -14.05
CA GLU A 154 24.77 0.91 -15.18
C GLU A 154 25.37 -0.10 -16.17
N ALA A 155 25.84 -1.25 -15.69
CA ALA A 155 26.41 -2.30 -16.54
C ALA A 155 25.40 -2.96 -17.49
N HIS A 156 24.10 -2.68 -17.33
CA HIS A 156 23.05 -3.12 -18.25
C HIS A 156 22.87 -2.18 -19.45
N CYS A 157 23.54 -1.04 -19.45
CA CYS A 157 23.55 -0.08 -20.55
C CYS A 157 24.86 -0.14 -21.35
N ALA A 158 24.78 0.24 -22.61
CA ALA A 158 25.94 0.39 -23.48
C ALA A 158 26.78 1.59 -23.03
N THR A 159 28.06 1.63 -23.43
CA THR A 159 28.92 2.79 -23.17
C THR A 159 28.29 4.07 -23.74
N GLY A 160 28.24 5.13 -22.92
CA GLY A 160 27.58 6.38 -23.28
C GLY A 160 26.08 6.45 -22.90
N PHE A 161 25.56 5.42 -22.24
CA PHE A 161 24.20 5.37 -21.71
C PHE A 161 24.24 5.06 -20.21
N THR A 162 23.20 5.48 -19.50
CA THR A 162 23.01 5.26 -18.06
C THR A 162 21.59 4.77 -17.78
N CYS A 163 21.38 4.11 -16.65
CA CYS A 163 20.09 3.54 -16.31
C CYS A 163 19.22 4.57 -15.58
N ASP A 164 18.06 4.92 -16.13
CA ASP A 164 17.13 5.85 -15.49
C ASP A 164 16.15 5.17 -14.50
N ALA A 165 15.32 5.99 -13.86
CA ALA A 165 14.33 5.54 -12.89
C ALA A 165 13.21 4.66 -13.49
N ASP A 166 12.98 4.70 -14.80
CA ASP A 166 12.01 3.86 -15.51
C ASP A 166 12.62 2.51 -15.96
N ASN A 167 13.85 2.22 -15.54
CA ASN A 167 14.65 1.07 -15.97
C ASN A 167 15.00 1.10 -17.47
N ALA A 168 15.10 2.29 -18.05
CA ALA A 168 15.51 2.51 -19.43
C ALA A 168 16.96 3.01 -19.53
N CYS A 169 17.69 2.55 -20.55
CA CYS A 169 19.01 3.08 -20.84
C CYS A 169 18.88 4.37 -21.65
N VAL A 170 19.22 5.50 -21.04
CA VAL A 170 19.15 6.83 -21.65
C VAL A 170 20.55 7.37 -21.98
N PRO A 171 20.73 8.16 -23.05
CA PRO A 171 22.04 8.72 -23.39
C PRO A 171 22.59 9.64 -22.29
N LEU A 172 23.88 9.50 -21.97
CA LEU A 172 24.58 10.47 -21.14
C LEU A 172 24.72 11.79 -21.92
N VAL A 173 24.05 12.82 -21.43
CA VAL A 173 24.13 14.17 -22.01
C VAL A 173 25.31 14.90 -21.38
N SER A 174 26.29 15.29 -22.19
CA SER A 174 27.40 16.12 -21.73
C SER A 174 26.94 17.54 -21.39
N CYS A 175 27.45 18.10 -20.30
CA CYS A 175 27.05 19.42 -19.81
C CYS A 175 28.24 20.19 -19.23
N SER A 176 28.17 21.52 -19.33
CA SER A 176 29.01 22.47 -18.57
C SER A 176 28.22 23.17 -17.46
N ASP A 177 26.89 23.15 -17.54
CA ASP A 177 25.93 23.66 -16.59
C ASP A 177 24.62 22.89 -16.70
N SER A 178 23.71 23.08 -15.75
CA SER A 178 22.45 22.34 -15.68
C SER A 178 21.41 22.78 -16.73
N ALA A 179 21.66 23.82 -17.53
CA ALA A 179 20.69 24.29 -18.53
C ALA A 179 20.49 23.28 -19.67
N ALA A 180 21.52 22.48 -19.99
CA ALA A 180 21.45 21.42 -20.98
C ALA A 180 20.80 20.11 -20.48
N CYS A 181 20.50 20.03 -19.18
CA CYS A 181 20.17 18.78 -18.50
C CYS A 181 18.67 18.54 -18.31
N ASN A 182 17.81 19.25 -19.05
CA ASN A 182 16.35 19.06 -19.06
C ASN A 182 15.73 18.96 -17.65
N GLY A 183 16.22 19.78 -16.71
CA GLY A 183 15.73 19.83 -15.33
C GLY A 183 16.55 19.06 -14.29
N TYR A 184 17.50 18.23 -14.71
CA TYR A 184 18.47 17.57 -13.81
C TYR A 184 19.71 18.43 -13.61
N ALA A 185 20.46 18.21 -12.52
CA ALA A 185 21.72 18.90 -12.30
C ALA A 185 22.83 18.35 -13.20
N CYS A 186 23.78 19.22 -13.56
CA CYS A 186 25.02 18.81 -14.22
C CYS A 186 26.04 18.33 -13.19
N ASN A 187 26.50 17.08 -13.28
CA ASN A 187 27.63 16.62 -12.47
C ASN A 187 28.93 17.25 -12.99
N GLN A 188 29.37 18.31 -12.34
CA GLN A 188 30.55 19.08 -12.75
C GLN A 188 31.86 18.29 -12.74
N GLN A 189 31.95 17.19 -11.97
CA GLN A 189 33.16 16.36 -11.95
C GLN A 189 33.24 15.44 -13.18
N GLN A 190 32.09 15.02 -13.69
CA GLN A 190 32.00 14.09 -14.83
C GLN A 190 31.64 14.80 -16.14
N GLY A 191 31.15 16.04 -16.08
CA GLY A 191 30.69 16.81 -17.24
C GLY A 191 29.47 16.20 -17.91
N VAL A 192 28.62 15.50 -17.14
CA VAL A 192 27.40 14.82 -17.63
C VAL A 192 26.20 15.13 -16.75
N CYS A 193 25.03 15.17 -17.37
CA CYS A 193 23.76 15.39 -16.68
C CYS A 193 23.41 14.18 -15.81
N LEU A 194 22.86 14.45 -14.62
CA LEU A 194 22.15 13.42 -13.87
C LEU A 194 20.88 13.01 -14.63
N VAL A 195 20.41 11.79 -14.38
CA VAL A 195 19.20 11.21 -15.01
C VAL A 195 18.15 10.77 -13.99
N SER A 196 18.51 10.87 -12.72
CA SER A 196 17.66 10.62 -11.56
C SER A 196 18.07 11.59 -10.46
N CYS A 197 17.22 11.73 -9.45
CA CYS A 197 17.48 12.53 -8.28
C CYS A 197 17.18 11.75 -7.00
N ASP A 198 17.97 11.96 -5.96
CA ASP A 198 17.73 11.47 -4.60
C ASP A 198 17.44 12.63 -3.64
N GLY A 199 17.75 13.86 -4.06
CA GLY A 199 17.49 15.08 -3.31
C GLY A 199 17.41 16.33 -4.17
N PRO A 200 17.17 17.50 -3.53
CA PRO A 200 17.00 18.76 -4.25
C PRO A 200 18.26 19.22 -5.00
N GLY A 201 19.46 18.78 -4.56
CA GLY A 201 20.72 19.13 -5.22
C GLY A 201 20.98 18.40 -6.55
N ASP A 202 20.18 17.37 -6.86
CA ASP A 202 20.32 16.59 -8.09
C ASP A 202 19.47 17.15 -9.24
N CYS A 203 18.72 18.22 -8.97
CA CYS A 203 17.90 18.92 -9.93
C CYS A 203 18.48 20.29 -10.30
N ALA A 204 18.21 20.75 -11.51
CA ALA A 204 18.57 22.09 -11.95
C ALA A 204 17.79 23.15 -11.13
N ASP A 205 18.30 24.39 -11.11
CA ASP A 205 17.60 25.48 -10.45
C ASP A 205 16.17 25.63 -10.97
N GLY A 206 15.22 25.76 -10.04
CA GLY A 206 13.79 25.79 -10.35
C GLY A 206 13.17 24.41 -10.58
N TYR A 207 13.89 23.31 -10.31
CA TYR A 207 13.35 21.95 -10.30
C TYR A 207 13.49 21.31 -8.92
N ALA A 208 12.62 20.35 -8.60
CA ALA A 208 12.68 19.57 -7.37
C ALA A 208 12.51 18.09 -7.66
N CYS A 209 13.11 17.27 -6.79
CA CYS A 209 13.04 15.83 -6.90
C CYS A 209 11.69 15.29 -6.40
N GLY A 210 10.99 14.54 -7.27
CA GLY A 210 9.76 13.84 -6.96
C GLY A 210 9.99 12.47 -6.32
N GLN A 211 8.89 11.78 -5.96
CA GLN A 211 8.96 10.45 -5.34
C GLN A 211 9.33 9.33 -6.31
N ASP A 212 9.27 9.60 -7.61
CA ASP A 212 9.69 8.71 -8.69
C ASP A 212 11.15 8.97 -9.11
N ASN A 213 11.92 9.69 -8.29
CA ASN A 213 13.33 10.04 -8.52
C ASN A 213 13.55 10.86 -9.80
N LYS A 214 12.53 11.64 -10.21
CA LYS A 214 12.59 12.55 -11.36
C LYS A 214 12.54 14.01 -10.92
N CYS A 215 13.22 14.86 -11.68
CA CYS A 215 13.18 16.30 -11.46
C CYS A 215 11.97 16.92 -12.17
N PHE A 216 11.17 17.69 -11.42
CA PHE A 216 10.00 18.40 -11.94
C PHE A 216 10.19 19.90 -11.79
N GLN A 217 9.74 20.64 -12.80
CA GLN A 217 9.77 22.09 -12.74
C GLN A 217 8.88 22.57 -11.59
N THR A 218 9.48 23.35 -10.70
CA THR A 218 8.80 23.97 -9.57
C THR A 218 8.43 25.40 -9.89
N THR A 219 7.34 25.86 -9.28
CA THR A 219 6.96 27.26 -9.32
C THR A 219 7.58 27.97 -8.11
N PRO A 220 8.29 29.10 -8.28
CA PRO A 220 8.75 29.91 -7.15
C PRO A 220 7.57 30.38 -6.31
N CYS A 221 7.75 30.43 -4.99
CA CYS A 221 6.68 30.85 -4.09
C CYS A 221 7.20 31.52 -2.82
N SER A 222 6.43 32.49 -2.34
CA SER A 222 6.53 33.05 -0.98
C SER A 222 5.32 32.68 -0.11
N ASP A 223 4.26 32.18 -0.74
CA ASP A 223 3.03 31.69 -0.13
C ASP A 223 2.42 30.57 -1.02
N PRO A 224 1.38 29.85 -0.59
CA PRO A 224 0.82 28.74 -1.37
C PRO A 224 -0.03 29.14 -2.59
N ALA A 225 -0.37 30.41 -2.78
CA ALA A 225 -1.26 30.85 -3.86
C ALA A 225 -0.74 30.52 -5.28
N PRO A 226 0.54 30.71 -5.63
CA PRO A 226 1.06 30.33 -6.96
C PRO A 226 1.22 28.81 -7.15
N CYS A 227 1.07 28.00 -6.10
CA CYS A 227 1.40 26.58 -6.11
C CYS A 227 0.28 25.67 -6.59
N GLY A 228 -0.81 26.21 -7.14
CA GLY A 228 -1.87 25.40 -7.75
C GLY A 228 -2.49 24.35 -6.81
N GLY A 229 -2.48 24.60 -5.50
CA GLY A 229 -3.01 23.70 -4.47
C GLY A 229 -1.97 22.95 -3.64
N TYR A 230 -0.70 22.95 -4.05
CA TYR A 230 0.40 22.44 -3.23
C TYR A 230 0.85 23.49 -2.20
N SER A 231 1.48 23.03 -1.12
CA SER A 231 2.10 23.94 -0.14
C SER A 231 3.37 24.58 -0.72
N CYS A 232 3.73 25.74 -0.18
CA CYS A 232 5.00 26.41 -0.49
C CYS A 232 6.07 25.97 0.51
N ASN A 233 7.21 25.47 0.03
CA ASN A 233 8.39 25.31 0.88
C ASN A 233 9.05 26.68 1.04
N THR A 234 8.79 27.34 2.16
CA THR A 234 9.30 28.70 2.41
C THR A 234 10.81 28.75 2.55
N ASP A 235 11.45 27.67 3.00
CA ASP A 235 12.90 27.61 3.17
C ASP A 235 13.63 27.57 1.83
N GLN A 236 13.01 26.91 0.84
CA GLN A 236 13.55 26.79 -0.52
C GLN A 236 12.92 27.78 -1.51
N SER A 237 11.89 28.53 -1.08
CA SER A 237 11.10 29.46 -1.93
C SER A 237 10.52 28.82 -3.19
N VAL A 238 10.13 27.54 -3.12
CA VAL A 238 9.57 26.77 -4.23
C VAL A 238 8.37 25.94 -3.79
N CYS A 239 7.40 25.77 -4.69
CA CYS A 239 6.23 24.97 -4.44
C CYS A 239 6.59 23.49 -4.31
N HIS A 240 5.97 22.80 -3.37
CA HIS A 240 5.98 21.34 -3.37
C HIS A 240 5.28 20.83 -4.64
N VAL A 241 5.77 19.70 -5.17
CA VAL A 241 5.21 19.06 -6.38
C VAL A 241 4.43 17.79 -6.06
N ASN A 242 4.48 17.35 -4.80
CA ASN A 242 3.73 16.24 -4.27
C ASN A 242 3.23 16.58 -2.87
N CYS A 243 2.33 15.75 -2.35
CA CYS A 243 1.85 15.84 -0.99
C CYS A 243 1.97 14.50 -0.26
N SER A 244 2.03 14.60 1.07
CA SER A 244 2.05 13.47 1.99
C SER A 244 1.49 13.90 3.35
N LEU A 245 1.51 13.00 4.33
CA LEU A 245 1.18 13.36 5.73
C LEU A 245 2.13 14.43 6.30
N GLN A 246 3.38 14.47 5.84
CA GLN A 246 4.42 15.41 6.30
C GLN A 246 4.48 16.68 5.43
N VAL A 247 4.01 16.60 4.18
CA VAL A 247 3.96 17.70 3.23
C VAL A 247 2.50 17.91 2.82
N PRO A 248 1.69 18.62 3.62
CA PRO A 248 0.27 18.78 3.34
C PRO A 248 0.05 19.67 2.11
N CYS A 249 -1.12 19.53 1.50
CA CYS A 249 -1.57 20.47 0.48
C CYS A 249 -1.85 21.86 1.08
N ALA A 250 -1.98 22.87 0.21
CA ALA A 250 -2.44 24.19 0.63
C ALA A 250 -3.85 24.11 1.24
N ASN A 251 -4.22 25.14 2.01
CA ASN A 251 -5.57 25.24 2.59
C ASN A 251 -6.65 25.14 1.50
N GLY A 252 -7.66 24.32 1.74
CA GLY A 252 -8.72 24.04 0.77
C GLY A 252 -8.39 22.95 -0.25
N TYR A 253 -7.25 22.28 -0.11
CA TYR A 253 -6.85 21.12 -0.92
C TYR A 253 -6.60 19.90 -0.04
N THR A 254 -6.74 18.72 -0.63
CA THR A 254 -6.47 17.43 0.03
C THR A 254 -5.59 16.55 -0.83
N CYS A 255 -4.80 15.70 -0.17
CA CYS A 255 -3.82 14.85 -0.82
C CYS A 255 -4.46 13.52 -1.25
N THR A 256 -4.38 13.20 -2.54
CA THR A 256 -4.77 11.89 -3.05
C THR A 256 -3.73 10.82 -2.70
N LEU A 257 -4.10 9.55 -2.84
CA LEU A 257 -3.16 8.44 -2.63
C LEU A 257 -1.97 8.49 -3.61
N GLY A 258 -2.15 9.10 -4.79
CA GLY A 258 -1.09 9.33 -5.78
C GLY A 258 -0.24 10.57 -5.52
N GLY A 259 -0.31 11.17 -4.32
CA GLY A 259 0.52 12.33 -3.96
C GLY A 259 0.14 13.64 -4.67
N THR A 260 -1.05 13.69 -5.28
CA THR A 260 -1.55 14.89 -5.98
C THR A 260 -2.51 15.67 -5.09
N CYS A 261 -2.36 17.00 -5.03
CA CYS A 261 -3.28 17.88 -4.34
C CYS A 261 -4.49 18.22 -5.22
N ILE A 262 -5.69 17.98 -4.70
CA ILE A 262 -6.96 18.33 -5.37
C ILE A 262 -7.82 19.23 -4.47
N PRO A 263 -8.65 20.12 -5.05
CA PRO A 263 -9.56 20.96 -4.26
C PRO A 263 -10.47 20.11 -3.37
N VAL A 264 -10.63 20.51 -2.11
CA VAL A 264 -11.61 19.90 -1.21
C VAL A 264 -13.00 20.28 -1.70
N VAL A 265 -13.77 19.28 -2.09
CA VAL A 265 -15.19 19.46 -2.40
C VAL A 265 -15.95 19.52 -1.08
N THR A 266 -16.65 20.62 -0.82
CA THR A 266 -17.48 20.76 0.38
C THR A 266 -18.84 20.12 0.17
N CYS A 267 -19.42 19.61 1.25
CA CYS A 267 -20.70 18.93 1.22
C CYS A 267 -21.47 19.14 2.52
N THR A 268 -22.78 18.92 2.47
CA THR A 268 -23.65 18.98 3.63
C THR A 268 -24.50 17.71 3.70
N ALA A 269 -25.18 17.49 4.83
CA ALA A 269 -26.13 16.39 4.97
C ALA A 269 -27.28 16.44 3.93
N GLU A 270 -27.57 17.63 3.39
CA GLU A 270 -28.67 17.88 2.45
C GLU A 270 -28.22 17.99 0.98
N SER A 271 -26.90 18.06 0.73
CA SER A 271 -26.31 18.26 -0.60
C SER A 271 -25.04 17.42 -0.73
N ASN A 272 -25.16 16.30 -1.45
CA ASN A 272 -24.06 15.38 -1.66
C ASN A 272 -23.45 15.56 -3.06
N ASN A 273 -22.68 16.63 -3.24
CA ASN A 273 -21.95 16.91 -4.49
C ASN A 273 -20.65 16.09 -4.62
N CYS A 274 -20.52 15.03 -3.82
CA CYS A 274 -19.30 14.24 -3.66
C CYS A 274 -19.10 13.16 -4.74
N GLY A 275 -19.92 13.16 -5.80
CA GLY A 275 -19.87 12.13 -6.84
C GLY A 275 -20.18 10.76 -6.26
N THR A 276 -19.24 9.82 -6.36
CA THR A 276 -19.39 8.45 -5.84
C THR A 276 -18.98 8.29 -4.37
N PHE A 277 -18.37 9.31 -3.77
CA PHE A 277 -17.94 9.28 -2.36
C PHE A 277 -18.99 9.88 -1.43
N ALA A 278 -19.00 9.46 -0.17
CA ALA A 278 -19.88 10.04 0.84
C ALA A 278 -19.34 11.37 1.37
N CYS A 279 -20.25 12.22 1.83
CA CYS A 279 -19.91 13.40 2.61
C CYS A 279 -19.41 12.99 4.00
N ASN A 280 -18.25 13.50 4.44
CA ASN A 280 -17.89 13.49 5.84
C ASN A 280 -18.57 14.67 6.53
N THR A 281 -19.71 14.41 7.18
CA THR A 281 -20.52 15.45 7.83
C THR A 281 -19.82 16.10 9.02
N THR A 282 -18.82 15.45 9.62
CA THR A 282 -18.00 16.05 10.69
C THR A 282 -17.11 17.16 10.17
N THR A 283 -16.51 16.97 8.98
CA THR A 283 -15.59 17.95 8.38
C THR A 283 -16.23 18.80 7.27
N GLY A 284 -17.51 18.56 6.95
CA GLY A 284 -18.22 19.24 5.85
C GLY A 284 -17.56 19.05 4.48
N SER A 285 -16.82 17.96 4.29
CA SER A 285 -15.97 17.73 3.13
C SER A 285 -16.20 16.33 2.54
N CYS A 286 -16.17 16.23 1.23
CA CYS A 286 -16.28 14.97 0.53
C CYS A 286 -15.09 14.08 0.84
N ARG A 287 -15.37 12.80 1.07
CA ARG A 287 -14.31 11.80 1.11
C ARG A 287 -13.72 11.64 -0.29
N ILE A 288 -12.44 11.33 -0.36
CA ILE A 288 -11.72 11.06 -1.62
C ILE A 288 -11.13 9.65 -1.67
N LEU A 289 -11.28 8.90 -0.57
CA LEU A 289 -10.88 7.52 -0.38
C LEU A 289 -11.93 6.84 0.50
N CYS A 290 -12.23 5.58 0.20
CA CYS A 290 -13.06 4.75 1.05
C CYS A 290 -12.22 3.74 1.83
N LEU A 291 -12.57 3.51 3.10
CA LEU A 291 -12.02 2.43 3.94
C LEU A 291 -13.11 1.41 4.29
N SER A 292 -14.36 1.82 4.17
CA SER A 292 -15.56 1.02 4.33
C SER A 292 -16.61 1.51 3.31
N HIS A 293 -17.68 0.73 3.14
CA HIS A 293 -18.78 1.06 2.24
C HIS A 293 -19.52 2.35 2.66
N ASP A 294 -19.57 2.66 3.95
CA ASP A 294 -20.17 3.90 4.47
C ASP A 294 -19.38 5.17 4.07
N HIS A 295 -18.17 5.01 3.50
CA HIS A 295 -17.42 6.12 2.91
C HIS A 295 -17.84 6.43 1.46
N CYS A 296 -18.76 5.64 0.89
CA CYS A 296 -19.27 5.81 -0.46
C CYS A 296 -20.69 6.36 -0.48
N ALA A 297 -21.01 7.16 -1.49
CA ALA A 297 -22.36 7.64 -1.71
C ALA A 297 -23.30 6.45 -1.99
N ASP A 298 -24.57 6.63 -1.70
CA ASP A 298 -25.59 5.59 -1.82
C ASP A 298 -25.57 4.92 -3.19
N GLY A 299 -25.69 3.59 -3.21
CA GLY A 299 -25.58 2.78 -4.41
C GLY A 299 -24.15 2.47 -4.86
N ASN A 300 -23.12 2.89 -4.10
CA ASN A 300 -21.72 2.57 -4.37
C ASN A 300 -21.10 1.76 -3.22
N ILE A 301 -20.10 0.95 -3.56
CA ILE A 301 -19.34 0.13 -2.62
C ILE A 301 -17.87 0.50 -2.64
N CYS A 302 -17.20 0.32 -1.51
CA CYS A 302 -15.77 0.54 -1.41
C CYS A 302 -14.99 -0.64 -1.96
N GLN A 303 -14.11 -0.40 -2.94
CA GLN A 303 -13.21 -1.39 -3.51
C GLN A 303 -11.82 -0.78 -3.68
N GLN A 304 -10.84 -1.30 -2.94
CA GLN A 304 -9.43 -0.87 -3.00
C GLN A 304 -9.26 0.66 -2.89
N GLY A 305 -9.95 1.30 -1.95
CA GLY A 305 -9.87 2.74 -1.74
C GLY A 305 -10.79 3.57 -2.63
N SER A 306 -11.44 2.98 -3.64
CA SER A 306 -12.32 3.68 -4.58
C SER A 306 -13.79 3.29 -4.40
N CYS A 307 -14.70 4.24 -4.61
CA CYS A 307 -16.14 3.97 -4.62
C CYS A 307 -16.61 3.64 -6.03
N VAL A 308 -17.07 2.41 -6.22
CA VAL A 308 -17.58 1.89 -7.51
C VAL A 308 -19.08 1.59 -7.41
N PRO A 309 -19.85 1.67 -8.51
CA PRO A 309 -21.27 1.31 -8.49
C PRO A 309 -21.49 -0.13 -8.04
N GLY A 310 -22.35 -0.32 -7.04
CA GLY A 310 -22.78 -1.63 -6.57
C GLY A 310 -24.09 -2.07 -7.21
N THR A 311 -24.45 -3.34 -7.00
CA THR A 311 -25.82 -3.80 -7.25
C THR A 311 -26.75 -3.04 -6.33
N ARG A 312 -27.69 -2.28 -6.88
CA ARG A 312 -28.65 -1.51 -6.07
C ARG A 312 -29.57 -2.45 -5.30
N CYS A 313 -29.91 -2.05 -4.08
CA CYS A 313 -30.86 -2.75 -3.24
C CYS A 313 -31.69 -1.77 -2.41
N THR A 314 -32.88 -2.20 -1.99
CA THR A 314 -33.63 -1.54 -0.93
C THR A 314 -33.72 -2.37 0.34
N THR A 315 -33.55 -3.68 0.20
CA THR A 315 -33.59 -4.68 1.28
C THR A 315 -32.54 -5.75 1.05
N ASP A 316 -32.17 -6.48 2.12
CA ASP A 316 -31.18 -7.56 2.08
C ASP A 316 -31.57 -8.72 1.16
N ASP A 317 -32.89 -8.93 0.96
CA ASP A 317 -33.42 -10.00 0.09
C ASP A 317 -32.99 -9.85 -1.38
N GLU A 318 -32.64 -8.62 -1.80
CA GLU A 318 -32.16 -8.33 -3.15
C GLU A 318 -30.68 -8.70 -3.34
N CYS A 319 -29.96 -8.99 -2.25
CA CYS A 319 -28.51 -9.09 -2.21
C CYS A 319 -27.97 -10.52 -2.11
N SER A 320 -28.79 -11.53 -2.47
CA SER A 320 -28.35 -12.93 -2.58
C SER A 320 -27.61 -13.45 -1.33
N GLY A 321 -28.04 -13.02 -0.13
CA GLY A 321 -27.47 -13.42 1.15
C GLY A 321 -26.53 -12.39 1.81
N TYR A 322 -26.18 -11.31 1.12
CA TYR A 322 -25.42 -10.18 1.67
C TYR A 322 -26.36 -9.10 2.23
N ASP A 323 -25.88 -8.22 3.11
CA ASP A 323 -26.66 -7.06 3.55
C ASP A 323 -26.76 -5.98 2.46
N CYS A 324 -27.89 -5.27 2.47
CA CYS A 324 -28.08 -4.06 1.71
C CYS A 324 -27.53 -2.88 2.52
N ASN A 325 -26.31 -2.44 2.20
CA ASN A 325 -25.66 -1.32 2.87
C ASN A 325 -25.68 -0.10 1.97
N ASN A 326 -26.28 0.97 2.47
CA ASN A 326 -26.38 2.25 1.77
C ASN A 326 -26.96 2.15 0.34
N GLY A 327 -28.01 1.33 0.16
CA GLY A 327 -28.64 1.13 -1.14
C GLY A 327 -27.83 0.31 -2.14
N ALA A 328 -26.73 -0.32 -1.71
CA ALA A 328 -25.95 -1.26 -2.51
C ALA A 328 -25.71 -2.59 -1.78
N CYS A 329 -25.78 -3.69 -2.52
CA CYS A 329 -25.43 -5.00 -2.01
C CYS A 329 -23.94 -5.09 -1.78
N ARG A 330 -23.55 -5.60 -0.61
CA ARG A 330 -22.19 -6.09 -0.45
C ARG A 330 -21.95 -7.31 -1.35
N THR A 331 -20.69 -7.52 -1.64
CA THR A 331 -20.20 -8.66 -2.45
C THR A 331 -19.22 -9.54 -1.68
N SER A 332 -18.86 -9.14 -0.46
CA SER A 332 -17.97 -9.85 0.47
C SER A 332 -18.31 -9.45 1.91
N CYS A 333 -17.86 -10.23 2.89
CA CYS A 333 -18.14 -9.99 4.30
C CYS A 333 -16.89 -10.16 5.18
N THR A 334 -16.69 -9.27 6.16
CA THR A 334 -15.64 -9.36 7.19
C THR A 334 -16.22 -9.54 8.60
N GLN A 335 -17.56 -9.56 8.70
CA GLN A 335 -18.32 -9.91 9.89
C GLN A 335 -19.72 -10.38 9.50
N ASN A 336 -20.43 -11.09 10.38
CA ASN A 336 -21.82 -11.53 10.11
C ASN A 336 -22.77 -10.37 9.84
N ALA A 337 -22.44 -9.19 10.35
CA ALA A 337 -23.17 -7.96 10.09
C ALA A 337 -23.29 -7.59 8.61
N HIS A 338 -22.40 -8.12 7.78
CA HIS A 338 -22.35 -7.87 6.33
C HIS A 338 -23.19 -8.88 5.54
N CYS A 339 -23.96 -9.70 6.24
CA CYS A 339 -24.81 -10.72 5.65
C CYS A 339 -26.27 -10.43 5.97
N ALA A 340 -27.14 -10.80 5.03
CA ALA A 340 -28.58 -10.77 5.23
C ALA A 340 -28.97 -11.66 6.41
N ALA A 341 -30.11 -11.35 7.05
CA ALA A 341 -30.68 -12.18 8.11
C ALA A 341 -30.68 -13.68 7.75
N GLY A 342 -30.27 -14.53 8.69
CA GLY A 342 -30.15 -15.98 8.48
C GLY A 342 -28.86 -16.46 7.80
N ASN A 343 -27.97 -15.55 7.39
CA ASN A 343 -26.65 -15.89 6.86
C ASN A 343 -25.54 -15.46 7.82
N ALA A 344 -24.40 -16.14 7.76
CA ALA A 344 -23.19 -15.77 8.46
C ALA A 344 -22.02 -15.74 7.49
N CYS A 345 -21.00 -14.97 7.84
CA CYS A 345 -19.83 -14.87 6.99
C CYS A 345 -18.85 -16.02 7.28
N ASN A 346 -18.46 -16.76 6.25
CA ASN A 346 -17.51 -17.85 6.34
C ASN A 346 -16.04 -17.36 6.26
N PRO A 347 -15.05 -18.23 6.49
CA PRO A 347 -13.62 -17.89 6.35
C PRO A 347 -13.16 -17.57 4.92
N GLN A 348 -14.02 -17.75 3.91
CA GLN A 348 -13.75 -17.36 2.52
C GLN A 348 -14.35 -15.98 2.17
N ASP A 349 -14.76 -15.21 3.18
CA ASP A 349 -15.41 -13.90 3.08
C ASP A 349 -16.72 -13.92 2.26
N GLN A 350 -17.44 -15.03 2.35
CA GLN A 350 -18.74 -15.24 1.70
C GLN A 350 -19.87 -15.38 2.72
N CYS A 351 -21.00 -14.74 2.44
CA CYS A 351 -22.21 -14.95 3.20
C CYS A 351 -22.84 -16.26 2.79
N VAL A 352 -23.00 -17.17 3.75
CA VAL A 352 -23.62 -18.47 3.54
C VAL A 352 -24.73 -18.68 4.56
N THR A 353 -25.71 -19.50 4.20
CA THR A 353 -26.80 -19.86 5.11
C THR A 353 -26.23 -20.51 6.35
N ALA A 354 -26.55 -19.93 7.51
CA ALA A 354 -26.03 -20.35 8.78
C ALA A 354 -27.12 -21.04 9.60
N THR A 355 -26.69 -21.90 10.52
CA THR A 355 -27.61 -22.54 11.46
C THR A 355 -28.22 -21.48 12.37
N ALA A 356 -29.54 -21.35 12.37
CA ALA A 356 -30.21 -20.45 13.28
C ALA A 356 -29.99 -20.88 14.74
N CYS A 357 -29.81 -19.93 15.63
CA CYS A 357 -29.59 -20.17 17.05
C CYS A 357 -30.21 -19.05 17.90
N THR A 358 -30.58 -19.40 19.12
CA THR A 358 -31.03 -18.51 20.19
C THR A 358 -30.16 -18.66 21.43
N GLN A 359 -29.39 -19.73 21.50
CA GLN A 359 -28.47 -20.08 22.57
C GLN A 359 -27.24 -20.79 21.98
N ASN A 360 -26.12 -20.76 22.70
CA ASN A 360 -24.84 -21.31 22.26
C ASN A 360 -24.89 -22.83 22.06
N ASP A 361 -25.74 -23.55 22.81
CA ASP A 361 -25.87 -25.02 22.73
C ASP A 361 -26.45 -25.53 21.40
N GLN A 362 -27.04 -24.64 20.60
CA GLN A 362 -27.53 -24.95 19.24
C GLN A 362 -26.42 -24.88 18.19
N CYS A 363 -25.26 -24.34 18.55
CA CYS A 363 -24.07 -24.28 17.73
C CYS A 363 -23.09 -25.37 18.17
N THR A 364 -22.28 -25.89 17.25
CA THR A 364 -21.38 -27.03 17.56
C THR A 364 -20.06 -26.60 18.20
N ALA A 365 -19.36 -25.64 17.59
CA ALA A 365 -18.05 -25.16 18.05
C ALA A 365 -18.01 -23.63 18.24
N PHE A 366 -18.85 -22.92 17.50
CA PHE A 366 -18.95 -21.47 17.50
C PHE A 366 -20.03 -20.98 18.47
N GLU A 367 -19.91 -19.75 18.95
CA GLU A 367 -20.99 -19.12 19.72
C GLU A 367 -22.15 -18.65 18.81
N CYS A 368 -23.31 -18.48 19.42
CA CYS A 368 -24.48 -17.92 18.78
C CYS A 368 -24.37 -16.40 18.71
N ASP A 369 -24.45 -15.81 17.53
CA ASP A 369 -24.29 -14.37 17.35
C ASP A 369 -25.58 -13.61 17.66
N THR A 370 -25.97 -13.54 18.93
CA THR A 370 -27.20 -12.83 19.33
C THR A 370 -27.12 -11.29 19.23
N GLY A 371 -26.09 -10.76 18.55
CA GLY A 371 -25.53 -9.40 18.58
C GLY A 371 -26.47 -8.19 18.55
N GLY A 372 -27.34 -8.05 19.56
CA GLY A 372 -28.25 -6.93 19.81
C GLY A 372 -29.34 -6.72 18.75
N ASN A 373 -29.22 -7.33 17.57
CA ASN A 373 -30.18 -7.28 16.49
C ASN A 373 -30.91 -8.63 16.39
N PRO A 374 -32.25 -8.68 16.58
CA PRO A 374 -33.03 -9.92 16.59
C PRO A 374 -32.93 -10.74 15.29
N ASP A 375 -32.45 -10.14 14.20
CA ASP A 375 -32.30 -10.79 12.90
C ASP A 375 -30.97 -11.55 12.74
N ARG A 376 -30.08 -11.50 13.76
CA ARG A 376 -28.75 -12.14 13.71
C ARG A 376 -28.62 -13.45 14.48
N ASN A 377 -29.74 -14.07 14.84
CA ASN A 377 -29.86 -15.36 15.52
C ASN A 377 -29.28 -16.54 14.71
N VAL A 378 -27.96 -16.55 14.45
CA VAL A 378 -27.23 -17.54 13.68
C VAL A 378 -25.89 -17.90 14.33
N CYS A 379 -25.48 -19.15 14.17
CA CYS A 379 -24.17 -19.61 14.61
C CYS A 379 -23.08 -18.94 13.79
N ARG A 380 -22.03 -18.47 14.46
CA ARG A 380 -20.85 -17.96 13.75
C ARG A 380 -20.21 -19.09 12.94
N LEU A 381 -19.55 -18.72 11.84
CA LEU A 381 -18.80 -19.65 10.98
C LEU A 381 -17.30 -19.33 10.95
N ARG A 382 -16.91 -18.23 11.60
CA ARG A 382 -15.54 -17.82 11.83
C ARG A 382 -15.38 -17.18 13.20
N CYS A 383 -14.15 -17.17 13.68
CA CYS A 383 -13.78 -16.50 14.91
C CYS A 383 -12.72 -15.42 14.63
N GLY A 384 -12.87 -14.26 15.26
CA GLY A 384 -11.81 -13.26 15.39
C GLY A 384 -11.07 -13.37 16.73
N SER A 385 -11.68 -14.03 17.72
CA SER A 385 -11.09 -14.31 19.03
C SER A 385 -11.69 -15.58 19.64
N ASP A 386 -11.10 -16.04 20.75
CA ASP A 386 -11.64 -17.17 21.54
C ASP A 386 -13.05 -16.90 22.09
N ALA A 387 -13.48 -15.63 22.15
CA ALA A 387 -14.85 -15.27 22.53
C ALA A 387 -15.90 -15.66 21.50
N ASP A 388 -15.51 -15.91 20.26
CA ASP A 388 -16.44 -16.30 19.20
C ASP A 388 -16.63 -17.83 19.14
N CYS A 389 -15.87 -18.55 19.96
CA CYS A 389 -15.91 -20.00 20.12
C CYS A 389 -16.57 -20.38 21.44
N GLN A 390 -17.15 -21.58 21.51
CA GLN A 390 -17.68 -22.11 22.76
C GLN A 390 -16.55 -22.52 23.71
N ALA A 391 -15.93 -21.52 24.33
CA ALA A 391 -14.81 -21.68 25.26
C ALA A 391 -15.15 -22.58 26.44
N ASN A 392 -16.43 -22.61 26.86
CA ASN A 392 -16.93 -23.52 27.89
C ASN A 392 -16.88 -25.01 27.50
N LEU A 393 -16.88 -25.32 26.21
CA LEU A 393 -16.73 -26.67 25.66
C LEU A 393 -15.28 -26.97 25.21
N GLY A 394 -14.35 -26.06 25.54
CA GLY A 394 -12.94 -26.18 25.19
C GLY A 394 -12.63 -25.89 23.72
N TYR A 395 -13.42 -25.03 23.05
CA TYR A 395 -13.05 -24.53 21.73
C TYR A 395 -12.31 -23.20 21.82
N ARG A 396 -11.31 -23.00 20.96
CA ARG A 396 -10.57 -21.73 20.81
C ARG A 396 -10.44 -21.37 19.34
N CYS A 397 -10.21 -20.10 19.08
CA CYS A 397 -9.97 -19.60 17.74
C CYS A 397 -8.54 -19.91 17.30
N ASP A 398 -8.39 -20.49 16.10
CA ASP A 398 -7.08 -20.69 15.50
C ASP A 398 -6.74 -19.58 14.48
N PRO A 399 -5.49 -19.49 14.01
CA PRO A 399 -5.09 -18.50 13.01
C PRO A 399 -5.83 -18.62 11.67
N ALA A 400 -6.47 -19.77 11.39
CA ALA A 400 -7.33 -19.97 10.22
C ALA A 400 -8.77 -19.48 10.45
N GLN A 401 -9.03 -18.78 11.56
CA GLN A 401 -10.35 -18.27 11.96
C GLN A 401 -11.39 -19.37 12.17
N THR A 402 -10.96 -20.56 12.59
CA THR A 402 -11.84 -21.69 12.91
C THR A 402 -11.81 -22.00 14.40
N CYS A 403 -12.96 -22.42 14.94
CA CYS A 403 -13.02 -22.91 16.31
C CYS A 403 -12.52 -24.35 16.37
N VAL A 404 -11.29 -24.51 16.88
CA VAL A 404 -10.65 -25.80 17.07
C VAL A 404 -10.69 -26.22 18.52
N LEU A 405 -10.58 -27.52 18.73
CA LEU A 405 -10.48 -28.12 20.05
C LEU A 405 -9.18 -27.68 20.76
N ALA A 406 -9.32 -27.15 21.97
CA ALA A 406 -8.21 -26.91 22.88
C ALA A 406 -7.58 -28.25 23.30
N ALA A 407 -6.37 -28.17 23.88
CA ALA A 407 -5.61 -29.35 24.27
C ALA A 407 -6.45 -30.29 25.16
N GLU A 408 -6.35 -31.59 24.87
CA GLU A 408 -6.94 -32.63 25.72
C GLU A 408 -6.20 -32.68 27.06
N CYS A 409 -6.95 -32.89 28.14
CA CYS A 409 -6.40 -33.07 29.48
C CYS A 409 -7.00 -34.34 30.08
N THR A 410 -6.19 -35.06 30.85
CA THR A 410 -6.61 -36.35 31.44
C THR A 410 -7.08 -36.22 32.88
N ASN A 411 -6.75 -35.11 33.56
CA ASN A 411 -7.18 -34.79 34.91
C ASN A 411 -7.04 -33.30 35.21
N GLU A 412 -7.77 -32.83 36.22
CA GLU A 412 -7.74 -31.45 36.72
C GLU A 412 -6.39 -31.04 37.35
N THR A 413 -5.37 -31.89 37.35
CA THR A 413 -4.06 -31.60 37.97
C THR A 413 -2.96 -31.28 36.97
N ALA A 414 -3.23 -31.35 35.67
CA ALA A 414 -2.24 -31.10 34.62
C ALA A 414 -2.08 -29.60 34.31
N ALA A 415 -1.55 -28.83 35.28
CA ALA A 415 -1.32 -27.38 35.14
C ALA A 415 -0.48 -26.99 33.92
N THR A 416 0.45 -27.85 33.52
CA THR A 416 1.29 -27.66 32.33
C THR A 416 0.57 -27.90 31.01
N THR A 417 -0.53 -28.66 30.99
CA THR A 417 -1.25 -28.98 29.74
C THR A 417 -2.32 -27.93 29.42
N CYS A 418 -2.93 -27.35 30.46
CA CYS A 418 -4.00 -26.37 30.32
C CYS A 418 -3.56 -24.93 30.64
N ASN A 419 -2.26 -24.63 30.73
CA ASN A 419 -1.75 -23.28 31.02
C ASN A 419 -2.46 -22.59 32.21
N GLY A 420 -2.71 -23.33 33.29
CA GLY A 420 -3.39 -22.81 34.49
C GLY A 420 -4.92 -22.86 34.47
N PHE A 421 -5.57 -23.26 33.38
CA PHE A 421 -7.03 -23.44 33.30
C PHE A 421 -7.50 -24.82 33.79
N THR A 422 -8.74 -24.91 34.31
CA THR A 422 -9.33 -26.21 34.71
C THR A 422 -9.64 -27.11 33.52
N CYS A 423 -9.58 -28.42 33.76
CA CYS A 423 -9.94 -29.47 32.80
C CYS A 423 -11.43 -29.80 32.98
N ASN A 424 -12.26 -29.62 31.95
CA ASN A 424 -13.68 -30.00 31.98
C ASN A 424 -13.96 -31.02 30.89
N ASP A 425 -14.52 -32.19 31.25
CA ASP A 425 -14.80 -33.31 30.33
C ASP A 425 -13.61 -33.70 29.44
N GLY A 426 -12.41 -33.69 30.01
CA GLY A 426 -11.18 -34.06 29.31
C GLY A 426 -10.62 -32.97 28.38
N ARG A 427 -11.10 -31.72 28.52
CA ARG A 427 -10.66 -30.57 27.69
C ARG A 427 -10.26 -29.39 28.55
N CYS A 428 -9.18 -28.73 28.17
CA CYS A 428 -8.76 -27.52 28.85
C CYS A 428 -9.76 -26.39 28.58
N ARG A 429 -10.18 -25.67 29.63
CA ARG A 429 -10.76 -24.34 29.43
C ARG A 429 -9.70 -23.41 28.81
N VAL A 430 -10.17 -22.41 28.08
CA VAL A 430 -9.30 -21.39 27.44
C VAL A 430 -9.62 -19.97 27.90
N ARG A 431 -10.68 -19.79 28.69
CA ARG A 431 -11.07 -18.52 29.30
C ARG A 431 -11.60 -18.74 30.72
N CYS A 432 -11.33 -17.78 31.61
CA CYS A 432 -11.85 -17.76 32.97
C CYS A 432 -12.89 -16.65 33.12
N ALA A 433 -13.96 -16.91 33.87
CA ALA A 433 -14.94 -15.89 34.27
C ALA A 433 -14.94 -15.70 35.79
N GLY A 434 -14.09 -16.45 36.48
CA GLY A 434 -13.92 -16.50 37.93
C GLY A 434 -12.85 -17.51 38.28
N ASN A 435 -12.35 -17.43 39.52
CA ASN A 435 -11.24 -18.26 40.00
C ASN A 435 -11.53 -19.77 39.93
N GLN A 436 -12.80 -20.17 39.94
CA GLN A 436 -13.21 -21.57 39.77
C GLN A 436 -12.95 -22.14 38.36
N HIS A 437 -12.56 -21.32 37.39
CA HIS A 437 -12.13 -21.76 36.05
C HIS A 437 -10.60 -21.93 35.95
N CYS A 438 -9.88 -21.61 37.02
CA CYS A 438 -8.43 -21.72 37.12
C CYS A 438 -8.03 -22.84 38.09
N LEU A 439 -6.86 -23.42 37.86
CA LEU A 439 -6.28 -24.42 38.73
C LEU A 439 -5.79 -23.81 40.04
N ASP A 440 -5.64 -24.65 41.06
CA ASP A 440 -5.05 -24.24 42.33
C ASP A 440 -3.66 -23.60 42.09
N GLY A 441 -3.44 -22.42 42.69
CA GLY A 441 -2.24 -21.61 42.48
C GLY A 441 -2.37 -20.57 41.36
N PHE A 442 -3.50 -20.51 40.67
CA PHE A 442 -3.82 -19.48 39.68
C PHE A 442 -5.09 -18.71 40.10
N HIS A 443 -5.20 -17.45 39.69
CA HIS A 443 -6.42 -16.67 39.78
C HIS A 443 -6.83 -16.13 38.42
N CYS A 444 -8.12 -15.85 38.26
CA CYS A 444 -8.66 -15.33 37.02
C CYS A 444 -8.41 -13.83 36.93
N ASP A 445 -7.62 -13.41 35.95
CA ASP A 445 -7.55 -12.02 35.54
C ASP A 445 -8.71 -11.72 34.60
N GLN A 446 -9.74 -11.06 35.13
CA GLN A 446 -10.93 -10.67 34.37
C GLN A 446 -10.65 -9.64 33.28
N ALA A 447 -9.50 -8.94 33.32
CA ALA A 447 -9.15 -7.99 32.26
C ALA A 447 -8.64 -8.71 31.01
N THR A 448 -8.05 -9.90 31.17
CA THR A 448 -7.45 -10.69 30.09
C THR A 448 -8.13 -12.04 29.88
N ASP A 449 -9.19 -12.33 30.65
CA ASP A 449 -9.87 -13.62 30.76
C ASP A 449 -8.93 -14.82 30.93
N SER A 450 -7.77 -14.59 31.55
CA SER A 450 -6.66 -15.54 31.63
C SER A 450 -6.37 -15.97 33.06
N CYS A 451 -5.97 -17.23 33.25
CA CYS A 451 -5.51 -17.72 34.55
C CYS A 451 -4.03 -17.35 34.77
N ILE A 452 -3.76 -16.48 35.73
CA ILE A 452 -2.41 -16.04 36.08
C ILE A 452 -1.97 -16.63 37.43
N ALA A 453 -0.69 -17.01 37.55
CA ALA A 453 -0.16 -17.60 38.77
C ALA A 453 -0.20 -16.58 39.93
N ASN A 454 -0.53 -17.06 41.13
CA ASN A 454 -0.55 -16.26 42.36
C ASN A 454 0.83 -15.78 42.82
#